data_AF-A0A923E8C0-F1
#
_entry.id   AF-A0A923E8C0-F1
#
_cell.length_a   1.000
_cell.length_b   1.000
_cell.length_c   1.000
_cell.angle_alpha   90.00
_cell.angle_beta   90.00
_cell.angle_gamma   90.00
#
_symmetry.space_group_name_H-M   'P 1'
#
loop_
_entity.id
_entity.type
_entity.pdbx_description
1 polymer ?
#
loop_
_entity_poly.entity_id
_entity_poly.type
_entity_poly.pdbx_seq_one_letter_code
_entity_poly.pdbx_strand_id
1 'polypeptide(L)'
;MKNFSKKLRIIFIIVFLGEIFIPYSFCNAASLNVDDYVIKDVSTNKVWNVLFNSPLEKSTVNEENIYVYDNKNNRKKTVNLQYDNKTNSVRVIPNEEYEDKGQYDLYIRKGIKAYKGNFLKNEKKISFQTLKNFNENKLKIIDIENKEEVYDVLLNAIKNKENNIVLNMKKFDEISTRKALLEAKNKINLNNSDLNYYNNLKTFYSYDEDMKLDLSKVMIYIDYFYFINNSFQDYDFTGDISCRLDKKVMLPNNYGKITLQSLKEKYYITNVSYSVDQPNVLSIDDNGNIKALQKGEGNIKVQYRKNSRDKESYNAYDSYFYIPIKVASKDSKIINNEDEFIKTIEDSLYQGKDEIDIYINNKWSNAPQINTIINNMFKEDYTGFYSIANISYDFTKINIKYPGDISKEKYLNIRKSLHKKADEIIGEIIKPNMSELEKEYAIHDYIVKNTVYDYDNFVKGTVPKEEYYPYGILLKKKGVCNGYALTMKMLLNKAKIECERVEGTTVDGEHAWNIVKINNNYYHVDATWDDSLPDNKENVSYKYFNMTDAEISKDHNWNRSKYILCNKENFKFLRESLNSNSEAVRKGEVLYYINDIDNSLYGIGIDGKKVEIK
;
A
#
# COMPACT_ATOMS: atom_id res chain seq x y z
N MET A 1 50.27 11.42 -21.37
CA MET A 1 50.18 10.09 -20.72
C MET A 1 49.42 9.09 -21.59
N LYS A 2 49.97 8.76 -22.76
CA LYS A 2 49.52 7.66 -23.62
C LYS A 2 50.54 6.52 -23.43
N ASN A 3 50.29 5.59 -22.50
CA ASN A 3 50.89 4.24 -22.41
C ASN A 3 50.70 3.59 -21.02
N PHE A 4 49.48 3.55 -20.50
CA PHE A 4 49.20 2.69 -19.33
C PHE A 4 47.88 1.88 -19.45
N SER A 5 47.34 1.79 -20.68
CA SER A 5 46.19 0.95 -21.01
C SER A 5 46.65 -0.28 -21.80
N LYS A 6 46.84 -1.42 -21.12
CA LYS A 6 46.64 -2.78 -21.68
C LYS A 6 46.89 -3.93 -20.69
N LYS A 7 47.41 -3.67 -19.48
CA LYS A 7 47.69 -4.73 -18.47
C LYS A 7 46.79 -4.75 -17.22
N LEU A 8 45.72 -3.95 -17.15
CA LEU A 8 44.79 -3.99 -16.00
C LEU A 8 43.48 -4.77 -16.26
N ARG A 9 43.30 -5.39 -17.43
CA ARG A 9 42.06 -6.08 -17.81
C ARG A 9 41.99 -7.57 -17.42
N ILE A 10 42.99 -8.12 -16.73
CA ILE A 10 43.08 -9.58 -16.45
C ILE A 10 43.32 -9.92 -14.96
N ILE A 11 43.38 -8.93 -14.06
CA ILE A 11 43.48 -9.17 -12.60
C ILE A 11 42.31 -8.51 -11.86
N PHE A 12 41.09 -8.90 -12.24
CA PHE A 12 39.85 -8.61 -11.48
C PHE A 12 38.93 -9.84 -11.49
N ILE A 13 39.54 -11.01 -11.28
CA ILE A 13 38.84 -12.25 -10.97
C ILE A 13 39.38 -12.69 -9.61
N ILE A 14 38.46 -12.72 -8.64
CA ILE A 14 38.56 -13.25 -7.26
C ILE A 14 39.01 -12.23 -6.18
N VAL A 15 38.20 -12.19 -5.11
CA VAL A 15 38.26 -11.42 -3.87
C VAL A 15 37.62 -10.02 -3.91
N PHE A 16 36.28 -9.98 -3.74
CA PHE A 16 35.60 -9.16 -2.71
C PHE A 16 34.13 -9.61 -2.66
N LEU A 17 33.88 -10.73 -1.96
CA LEU A 17 32.58 -11.09 -1.41
C LEU A 17 32.65 -10.69 0.07
N GLY A 18 31.98 -9.59 0.41
CA GLY A 18 31.96 -9.04 1.75
C GLY A 18 31.10 -7.79 1.77
N GLU A 19 29.80 -8.01 1.94
CA GLU A 19 28.74 -7.08 2.38
C GLU A 19 28.96 -5.57 2.20
N ILE A 20 28.19 -4.92 1.32
CA ILE A 20 27.72 -3.53 1.48
C ILE A 20 26.41 -3.31 0.68
N PHE A 21 25.37 -2.97 1.44
CA PHE A 21 24.18 -2.14 1.19
C PHE A 21 23.50 -2.15 -0.19
N ILE A 22 22.38 -2.89 -0.24
CA ILE A 22 21.39 -2.97 -1.31
C ILE A 22 20.36 -1.82 -1.16
N PRO A 23 20.01 -1.06 -2.23
CA PRO A 23 18.87 -0.17 -2.22
C PRO A 23 17.57 -0.99 -2.31
N TYR A 24 16.80 -1.06 -1.23
CA TYR A 24 15.49 -1.74 -1.23
C TYR A 24 14.37 -0.77 -1.64
N SER A 25 14.15 -0.66 -2.96
CA SER A 25 12.80 -0.51 -3.51
C SER A 25 12.66 -1.48 -4.67
N PHE A 26 12.41 -2.73 -4.31
CA PHE A 26 12.20 -3.82 -5.26
C PHE A 26 10.78 -3.78 -5.80
N CYS A 27 10.61 -4.05 -7.10
CA CYS A 27 9.36 -4.62 -7.58
C CYS A 27 9.33 -6.07 -7.08
N ASN A 28 8.44 -6.36 -6.14
CA ASN A 28 8.11 -7.70 -5.70
C ASN A 28 6.65 -7.93 -6.08
N ALA A 29 6.38 -9.03 -6.77
CA ALA A 29 5.07 -9.65 -6.60
C ALA A 29 4.93 -10.03 -5.12
N ALA A 30 3.73 -9.92 -4.54
CA ALA A 30 3.51 -10.34 -3.15
C ALA A 30 4.20 -11.69 -2.88
N SER A 31 4.96 -11.79 -1.78
CA SER A 31 5.70 -12.99 -1.45
C SER A 31 4.73 -14.13 -1.13
N LEU A 32 4.43 -14.95 -2.12
CA LEU A 32 4.20 -16.37 -1.90
C LEU A 32 5.59 -16.98 -1.76
N ASN A 33 5.97 -17.38 -0.54
CA ASN A 33 7.08 -18.29 -0.31
C ASN A 33 6.72 -19.63 -0.96
N VAL A 34 6.94 -19.74 -2.27
CA VAL A 34 6.69 -20.95 -3.05
C VAL A 34 7.79 -21.06 -4.10
N ASP A 35 9.04 -21.07 -3.65
CA ASP A 35 10.08 -21.64 -4.47
C ASP A 35 10.01 -23.17 -4.17
N ASP A 36 9.61 -23.95 -5.20
CA ASP A 36 9.52 -25.43 -5.30
C ASP A 36 8.16 -26.19 -5.22
N TYR A 37 7.00 -25.52 -5.24
CA TYR A 37 5.69 -26.24 -5.28
C TYR A 37 4.89 -25.98 -6.57
N VAL A 38 4.41 -27.06 -7.21
CA VAL A 38 3.46 -26.99 -8.34
C VAL A 38 2.05 -26.82 -7.77
N ILE A 39 1.40 -25.70 -8.09
CA ILE A 39 -0.01 -25.46 -7.79
C ILE A 39 -0.85 -26.41 -8.64
N LYS A 40 -1.16 -27.57 -8.08
CA LYS A 40 -2.12 -28.46 -8.71
C LYS A 40 -3.47 -27.75 -8.73
N ASP A 41 -4.35 -28.28 -9.55
CA ASP A 41 -5.75 -27.99 -9.36
C ASP A 41 -6.13 -26.54 -9.70
N VAL A 42 -5.70 -26.08 -10.88
CA VAL A 42 -6.01 -24.73 -11.38
C VAL A 42 -7.11 -24.79 -12.45
N SER A 43 -8.03 -23.83 -12.43
CA SER A 43 -9.06 -23.74 -13.46
C SER A 43 -8.49 -23.62 -14.86
N THR A 44 -9.11 -24.25 -15.86
CA THR A 44 -8.79 -23.99 -17.27
C THR A 44 -9.13 -22.57 -17.72
N ASN A 45 -10.00 -21.86 -16.98
CA ASN A 45 -10.29 -20.44 -17.18
C ASN A 45 -9.60 -19.51 -16.16
N LYS A 46 -8.61 -20.01 -15.41
CA LYS A 46 -7.96 -19.26 -14.32
C LYS A 46 -7.44 -17.91 -14.84
N VAL A 47 -7.98 -16.85 -14.25
CA VAL A 47 -7.40 -15.51 -14.33
C VAL A 47 -6.45 -15.32 -13.15
N TRP A 48 -5.21 -14.91 -13.44
CA TRP A 48 -4.22 -14.59 -12.41
C TRP A 48 -4.24 -13.11 -12.12
N ASN A 49 -4.46 -12.73 -10.86
CA ASN A 49 -4.27 -11.34 -10.42
C ASN A 49 -2.90 -11.26 -9.76
N VAL A 50 -1.92 -10.74 -10.48
CA VAL A 50 -0.56 -10.56 -9.97
C VAL A 50 -0.45 -9.17 -9.37
N LEU A 51 -0.33 -9.10 -8.04
CA LEU A 51 -0.14 -7.85 -7.33
C LEU A 51 1.34 -7.52 -7.26
N PHE A 52 1.68 -6.30 -7.66
CA PHE A 52 3.03 -5.76 -7.55
C PHE A 52 3.05 -4.70 -6.46
N ASN A 53 4.11 -4.69 -5.66
CA ASN A 53 4.31 -3.69 -4.61
C ASN A 53 4.66 -2.29 -5.15
N SER A 54 4.70 -2.14 -6.48
CA SER A 54 4.93 -0.89 -7.20
C SER A 54 4.07 -0.89 -8.46
N PRO A 55 3.62 0.29 -8.95
CA PRO A 55 2.98 0.37 -10.25
C PRO A 55 3.92 -0.16 -11.34
N LEU A 56 3.41 -0.58 -12.51
CA LEU A 56 4.17 -1.26 -13.58
C LEU A 56 4.25 -0.45 -14.87
N GLU A 57 5.39 -0.53 -15.56
CA GLU A 57 5.56 0.11 -16.85
C GLU A 57 4.71 -0.64 -17.86
N LYS A 58 3.64 0.01 -18.35
CA LYS A 58 2.60 -0.61 -19.17
C LYS A 58 3.16 -1.32 -20.41
N SER A 59 4.25 -0.81 -21.00
CA SER A 59 4.93 -1.43 -22.15
C SER A 59 5.60 -2.77 -21.81
N THR A 60 6.00 -2.97 -20.55
CA THR A 60 6.61 -4.22 -20.07
C THR A 60 5.59 -5.25 -19.64
N VAL A 61 4.34 -4.84 -19.40
CA VAL A 61 3.20 -5.75 -19.19
C VAL A 61 2.77 -6.32 -20.55
N ASN A 62 3.53 -7.29 -21.02
CA ASN A 62 3.36 -7.94 -22.32
C ASN A 62 3.64 -9.45 -22.23
N GLU A 63 3.32 -10.20 -23.30
CA GLU A 63 3.46 -11.66 -23.35
C GLU A 63 4.93 -12.16 -23.47
N GLU A 64 5.91 -11.25 -23.51
CA GLU A 64 7.32 -11.60 -23.35
C GLU A 64 7.68 -11.76 -21.87
N ASN A 65 7.07 -10.92 -21.02
CA ASN A 65 7.44 -10.76 -19.63
C ASN A 65 6.45 -11.39 -18.64
N ILE A 66 5.16 -11.42 -18.96
CA ILE A 66 4.14 -12.19 -18.24
C ILE A 66 3.47 -13.12 -19.22
N TYR A 67 3.73 -14.42 -19.10
CA TYR A 67 3.14 -15.40 -19.99
C TYR A 67 2.93 -16.73 -19.30
N VAL A 68 2.04 -17.52 -19.90
CA VAL A 68 1.83 -18.90 -19.49
C VAL A 68 2.47 -19.81 -20.53
N TYR A 69 3.31 -20.74 -20.07
CA TYR A 69 3.97 -21.74 -20.91
C TYR A 69 3.27 -23.08 -20.75
N ASP A 70 2.89 -23.72 -21.86
CA ASP A 70 2.38 -25.09 -21.90
C ASP A 70 3.57 -26.05 -21.95
N ASN A 71 3.85 -26.72 -20.82
CA ASN A 71 5.01 -27.59 -20.67
C ASN A 71 4.88 -28.87 -21.51
N LYS A 72 3.65 -29.31 -21.80
CA LYS A 72 3.38 -30.53 -22.57
C LYS A 72 3.55 -30.28 -24.07
N ASN A 73 2.99 -29.17 -24.55
CA ASN A 73 3.02 -28.80 -25.97
C ASN A 73 4.21 -27.89 -26.33
N ASN A 74 5.06 -27.59 -25.35
CA ASN A 74 6.28 -26.79 -25.46
C ASN A 74 6.07 -25.43 -26.17
N ARG A 75 4.98 -24.73 -25.82
CA ARG A 75 4.57 -23.48 -26.47
C ARG A 75 4.02 -22.47 -25.47
N LYS A 76 4.12 -21.17 -25.77
CA LYS A 76 3.41 -20.12 -25.01
C LYS A 76 1.91 -20.18 -25.33
N LYS A 77 1.07 -20.03 -24.31
CA LYS A 77 -0.37 -19.76 -24.47
C LYS A 77 -0.58 -18.27 -24.65
N THR A 78 -1.47 -17.90 -25.56
CA THR A 78 -1.87 -16.51 -25.78
C THR A 78 -2.70 -16.01 -24.59
N VAL A 79 -2.35 -14.84 -24.06
CA VAL A 79 -3.02 -14.25 -22.88
C VAL A 79 -3.31 -12.75 -23.07
N ASN A 80 -4.45 -12.30 -22.57
CA ASN A 80 -4.79 -10.89 -22.46
C ASN A 80 -4.34 -10.37 -21.09
N LEU A 81 -3.50 -9.34 -21.11
CA LEU A 81 -3.00 -8.68 -19.90
C LEU A 81 -3.78 -7.38 -19.65
N GLN A 82 -4.45 -7.30 -18.50
CA GLN A 82 -5.13 -6.07 -18.07
C GLN A 82 -4.43 -5.51 -16.83
N TYR A 83 -3.74 -4.39 -16.99
CA TYR A 83 -3.07 -3.70 -15.89
C TYR A 83 -3.99 -2.64 -15.27
N ASP A 84 -4.20 -2.74 -13.96
CA ASP A 84 -4.84 -1.72 -13.13
C ASP A 84 -3.79 -0.95 -12.33
N ASN A 85 -3.62 0.33 -12.70
CA ASN A 85 -2.64 1.23 -12.10
C ASN A 85 -3.04 1.77 -10.72
N LYS A 86 -4.32 1.67 -10.32
CA LYS A 86 -4.77 2.11 -8.99
C LYS A 86 -4.46 1.06 -7.93
N THR A 87 -4.52 -0.21 -8.32
CA THR A 87 -4.30 -1.36 -7.43
C THR A 87 -2.93 -2.01 -7.62
N ASN A 88 -2.11 -1.54 -8.56
CA ASN A 88 -0.81 -2.11 -8.95
C ASN A 88 -0.90 -3.60 -9.30
N SER A 89 -1.98 -4.00 -9.98
CA SER A 89 -2.25 -5.40 -10.28
C SER A 89 -2.36 -5.66 -11.78
N VAL A 90 -1.84 -6.80 -12.24
CA VAL A 90 -2.02 -7.27 -13.62
C VAL A 90 -2.91 -8.50 -13.59
N ARG A 91 -4.02 -8.45 -14.33
CA ARG A 91 -4.83 -9.62 -14.64
C ARG A 91 -4.25 -10.32 -15.85
N VAL A 92 -3.88 -11.59 -15.71
CA VAL A 92 -3.46 -12.48 -16.80
C VAL A 92 -4.65 -13.36 -17.16
N ILE A 93 -5.27 -13.10 -18.31
CA ILE A 93 -6.49 -13.74 -18.76
C ILE A 93 -6.14 -14.64 -19.95
N PRO A 94 -6.33 -15.96 -19.89
CA PRO A 94 -6.10 -16.81 -21.07
C PRO A 94 -7.08 -16.45 -22.20
N ASN A 95 -6.57 -16.28 -23.43
CA ASN A 95 -7.43 -16.02 -24.60
C ASN A 95 -8.22 -17.26 -25.03
N GLU A 96 -7.62 -18.42 -24.79
CA GLU A 96 -8.25 -19.73 -24.93
C GLU A 96 -7.98 -20.49 -23.65
N GLU A 97 -8.98 -21.25 -23.19
CA GLU A 97 -8.84 -22.10 -22.02
C GLU A 97 -7.58 -22.97 -22.06
N TYR A 98 -7.00 -23.22 -20.88
CA TYR A 98 -5.94 -24.21 -20.74
C TYR A 98 -6.48 -25.63 -21.01
N GLU A 99 -5.62 -26.58 -21.37
CA GLU A 99 -6.03 -27.96 -21.60
C GLU A 99 -6.33 -28.68 -20.27
N ASP A 100 -7.21 -29.68 -20.29
CA ASP A 100 -7.46 -30.51 -19.11
C ASP A 100 -6.19 -31.25 -18.69
N LYS A 101 -5.88 -31.27 -17.39
CA LYS A 101 -4.68 -31.89 -16.82
C LYS A 101 -3.37 -31.35 -17.40
N GLY A 102 -3.41 -30.23 -18.12
CA GLY A 102 -2.25 -29.60 -18.72
C GLY A 102 -1.31 -29.05 -17.64
N GLN A 103 -0.01 -29.15 -17.88
CA GLN A 103 1.01 -28.60 -17.00
C GLN A 103 1.51 -27.31 -17.59
N TYR A 104 1.42 -26.25 -16.79
CA TYR A 104 1.71 -24.90 -17.20
C TYR A 104 2.64 -24.22 -16.23
N ASP A 105 3.42 -23.28 -16.72
CA ASP A 105 4.20 -22.38 -15.89
C ASP A 105 3.76 -20.94 -16.18
N LEU A 106 3.26 -20.23 -15.16
CA LEU A 106 3.13 -18.78 -15.22
C LEU A 106 4.49 -18.18 -14.92
N TYR A 107 5.08 -17.55 -15.93
CA TYR A 107 6.32 -16.82 -15.81
C TYR A 107 6.02 -15.33 -15.64
N ILE A 108 6.62 -14.76 -14.61
CA ILE A 108 6.79 -13.32 -14.42
C ILE A 108 8.30 -13.10 -14.53
N ARG A 109 8.75 -12.76 -15.73
CA ARG A 109 10.17 -12.62 -16.06
C ARG A 109 10.74 -11.35 -15.47
N LYS A 110 12.07 -11.33 -15.34
CA LYS A 110 12.83 -10.15 -14.93
C LYS A 110 12.55 -8.94 -15.82
N GLY A 111 12.14 -9.12 -17.07
CA GLY A 111 11.77 -8.02 -17.96
C GLY A 111 10.51 -7.25 -17.54
N ILE A 112 9.72 -7.73 -16.56
CA ILE A 112 8.71 -6.88 -15.90
C ILE A 112 9.40 -5.77 -15.14
N LYS A 113 8.96 -4.55 -15.41
CA LYS A 113 9.56 -3.35 -14.86
C LYS A 113 8.50 -2.58 -14.11
N ALA A 114 8.81 -2.21 -12.87
CA ALA A 114 7.96 -1.26 -12.18
C ALA A 114 7.85 0.02 -13.03
N TYR A 115 6.65 0.59 -13.13
CA TYR A 115 6.42 1.97 -13.54
C TYR A 115 7.28 2.68 -12.56
N LYS A 116 8.32 3.23 -13.08
CA LYS A 116 9.19 3.94 -12.23
C LYS A 116 10.20 3.13 -11.40
N GLY A 117 10.43 1.87 -11.72
CA GLY A 117 11.28 0.97 -10.92
C GLY A 117 12.27 0.10 -11.71
N ASN A 118 13.07 -0.67 -10.96
CA ASN A 118 13.97 -1.65 -11.55
C ASN A 118 13.16 -2.82 -12.11
N PHE A 119 13.79 -3.56 -13.00
CA PHE A 119 13.33 -4.87 -13.40
C PHE A 119 13.05 -5.73 -12.16
N LEU A 120 12.04 -6.59 -12.25
CA LEU A 120 11.68 -7.54 -11.22
C LEU A 120 12.95 -8.29 -10.79
N LYS A 121 13.31 -8.20 -9.51
CA LYS A 121 14.62 -8.64 -8.99
C LYS A 121 14.88 -10.11 -9.33
N ASN A 122 13.87 -10.92 -9.08
CA ASN A 122 13.86 -12.35 -9.31
C ASN A 122 12.69 -12.66 -10.24
N GLU A 123 12.93 -13.42 -11.29
CA GLU A 123 11.80 -13.99 -12.02
C GLU A 123 11.00 -14.88 -11.08
N LYS A 124 9.69 -14.84 -11.22
CA LYS A 124 8.79 -15.71 -10.48
C LYS A 124 8.18 -16.69 -11.46
N LYS A 125 8.36 -17.97 -11.17
CA LYS A 125 7.72 -19.05 -11.86
C LYS A 125 6.72 -19.68 -10.92
N ILE A 126 5.47 -19.71 -11.34
CA ILE A 126 4.42 -20.44 -10.66
C ILE A 126 4.07 -21.60 -11.57
N SER A 127 4.56 -22.79 -11.23
CA SER A 127 4.16 -24.01 -11.93
C SER A 127 2.76 -24.40 -11.47
N PHE A 128 1.88 -24.75 -12.40
CA PHE A 128 0.53 -25.17 -12.10
C PHE A 128 0.04 -26.28 -13.03
N GLN A 129 -0.90 -27.08 -12.54
CA GLN A 129 -1.58 -28.09 -13.34
C GLN A 129 -3.06 -27.77 -13.44
N THR A 130 -3.59 -27.67 -14.65
CA THR A 130 -4.98 -27.28 -14.89
C THR A 130 -5.92 -28.46 -14.85
N LEU A 131 -7.20 -28.21 -14.62
CA LEU A 131 -8.26 -29.20 -14.76
C LEU A 131 -9.47 -28.52 -15.42
N LYS A 132 -9.92 -29.05 -16.57
CA LYS A 132 -11.00 -28.52 -17.44
C LYS A 132 -12.36 -28.45 -16.77
N ASN A 133 -12.44 -29.11 -15.63
CA ASN A 133 -13.56 -29.05 -14.71
C ASN A 133 -13.15 -28.28 -13.46
N PHE A 134 -12.97 -26.98 -13.62
CA PHE A 134 -13.16 -26.03 -12.53
C PHE A 134 -14.46 -25.26 -12.86
N ASN A 135 -15.65 -25.88 -12.91
CA ASN A 135 -16.37 -26.67 -11.91
C ASN A 135 -16.01 -26.37 -10.45
N GLU A 136 -17.04 -26.30 -9.63
CA GLU A 136 -17.09 -26.07 -8.17
C GLU A 136 -16.25 -27.09 -7.34
N ASN A 137 -15.33 -27.85 -7.96
CA ASN A 137 -14.67 -29.06 -7.49
C ASN A 137 -13.22 -28.88 -7.02
N LYS A 138 -12.70 -27.65 -6.90
CA LYS A 138 -11.33 -27.37 -6.38
C LYS A 138 -11.28 -26.34 -5.29
N LEU A 139 -12.35 -26.29 -4.55
CA LEU A 139 -12.18 -26.26 -3.11
C LEU A 139 -11.94 -27.71 -2.73
N LYS A 140 -10.92 -28.00 -1.90
CA LYS A 140 -10.78 -29.34 -1.33
C LYS A 140 -12.16 -29.70 -0.81
N ILE A 141 -12.78 -30.72 -1.39
CA ILE A 141 -14.08 -31.18 -0.92
C ILE A 141 -13.78 -31.79 0.44
N ILE A 142 -14.19 -31.08 1.49
CA ILE A 142 -13.95 -31.50 2.85
C ILE A 142 -15.09 -32.45 3.18
N ASP A 143 -14.77 -33.74 3.26
CA ASP A 143 -15.72 -34.75 3.71
C ASP A 143 -16.10 -34.45 5.15
N ILE A 144 -17.40 -34.27 5.39
CA ILE A 144 -17.97 -34.08 6.72
C ILE A 144 -18.58 -35.41 7.15
N GLU A 145 -17.96 -36.05 8.13
CA GLU A 145 -18.41 -37.33 8.67
C GLU A 145 -19.55 -37.16 9.68
N ASN A 146 -19.50 -36.07 10.45
CA ASN A 146 -20.46 -35.78 11.51
C ASN A 146 -20.63 -34.26 11.70
N LYS A 147 -21.69 -33.87 12.41
CA LYS A 147 -22.04 -32.45 12.59
C LYS A 147 -20.98 -31.61 13.31
N GLU A 148 -20.12 -32.23 14.11
CA GLU A 148 -19.12 -31.51 14.92
C GLU A 148 -17.97 -30.99 14.03
N GLU A 149 -17.62 -31.74 12.99
CA GLU A 149 -16.57 -31.37 12.02
C GLU A 149 -16.90 -30.09 11.24
N VAL A 150 -18.18 -29.81 10.98
CA VAL A 150 -18.60 -28.60 10.26
C VAL A 150 -18.08 -27.34 10.95
N TYR A 151 -18.11 -27.31 12.28
CA TYR A 151 -17.61 -26.18 13.06
C TYR A 151 -16.10 -25.99 12.89
N ASP A 152 -15.31 -27.05 13.07
CA ASP A 152 -13.85 -26.96 13.01
C ASP A 152 -13.37 -26.60 11.61
N VAL A 153 -14.02 -27.13 10.58
CA VAL A 153 -13.72 -26.82 9.17
C VAL A 153 -13.99 -25.36 8.85
N LEU A 154 -15.18 -24.87 9.19
CA LEU A 154 -15.55 -23.46 8.97
C LEU A 154 -14.62 -22.53 9.77
N LEU A 155 -14.33 -22.86 11.03
CA LEU A 155 -13.45 -22.06 11.89
C LEU A 155 -12.03 -21.97 11.33
N ASN A 156 -11.47 -23.10 10.88
CA ASN A 156 -10.14 -23.14 10.28
C ASN A 156 -10.08 -22.33 8.98
N ALA A 157 -11.11 -22.45 8.12
CA ALA A 157 -11.21 -21.67 6.90
C ALA A 157 -11.24 -20.16 7.18
N ILE A 158 -11.99 -19.73 8.19
CA ILE A 158 -12.04 -18.32 8.64
C ILE A 158 -10.67 -17.86 9.15
N LYS A 159 -10.03 -18.65 10.02
CA LYS A 159 -8.69 -18.33 10.58
C LYS A 159 -7.61 -18.24 9.48
N ASN A 160 -7.73 -19.06 8.45
CA ASN A 160 -6.85 -19.06 7.28
C ASN A 160 -7.22 -18.00 6.24
N LYS A 161 -8.30 -17.24 6.45
CA LYS A 161 -8.80 -16.20 5.53
C LYS A 161 -9.15 -16.74 4.16
N GLU A 162 -9.71 -17.95 4.14
CA GLU A 162 -10.25 -18.55 2.92
C GLU A 162 -11.56 -17.83 2.55
N ASN A 163 -11.74 -17.47 1.28
CA ASN A 163 -12.96 -16.79 0.82
C ASN A 163 -14.04 -17.77 0.36
N ASN A 164 -13.67 -19.00 0.03
CA ASN A 164 -14.59 -20.04 -0.39
C ASN A 164 -14.10 -21.39 0.13
N ILE A 165 -15.01 -22.29 0.51
CA ILE A 165 -14.75 -23.71 0.81
C ILE A 165 -15.89 -24.58 0.28
N VAL A 166 -15.66 -25.87 0.04
CA VAL A 166 -16.70 -26.83 -0.40
C VAL A 166 -16.72 -28.01 0.53
N LEU A 167 -17.91 -28.34 1.01
CA LEU A 167 -18.14 -29.45 1.92
C LEU A 167 -18.87 -30.57 1.17
N ASN A 168 -18.41 -31.81 1.36
CA ASN A 168 -19.22 -32.99 1.03
C ASN A 168 -20.02 -33.39 2.26
N MET A 169 -21.33 -33.19 2.16
CA MET A 169 -22.31 -33.47 3.20
C MET A 169 -23.30 -34.56 2.77
N LYS A 170 -22.92 -35.47 1.84
CA LYS A 170 -23.77 -36.58 1.37
C LYS A 170 -24.26 -37.53 2.48
N LYS A 171 -23.62 -37.53 3.64
CA LYS A 171 -24.03 -38.31 4.82
C LYS A 171 -25.21 -37.68 5.58
N PHE A 172 -25.63 -36.48 5.19
CA PHE A 172 -26.74 -35.74 5.78
C PHE A 172 -27.89 -35.65 4.76
N ASP A 173 -29.11 -35.50 5.26
CA ASP A 173 -30.21 -35.00 4.44
C ASP A 173 -30.17 -33.46 4.32
N GLU A 174 -31.03 -32.87 3.49
CA GLU A 174 -31.09 -31.42 3.27
C GLU A 174 -31.32 -30.64 4.59
N ILE A 175 -32.26 -31.10 5.42
CA ILE A 175 -32.65 -30.42 6.66
C ILE A 175 -31.48 -30.48 7.64
N SER A 176 -30.88 -31.66 7.80
CA SER A 176 -29.72 -31.89 8.66
C SER A 176 -28.50 -31.10 8.20
N THR A 177 -28.27 -30.96 6.89
CA THR A 177 -27.19 -30.15 6.30
C THR A 177 -27.35 -28.67 6.64
N ARG A 178 -28.53 -28.11 6.36
CA ARG A 178 -28.86 -26.71 6.65
C ARG A 178 -28.72 -26.41 8.14
N LYS A 179 -29.21 -27.33 8.98
CA LYS A 179 -29.12 -27.21 10.45
C LYS A 179 -27.67 -27.25 10.94
N ALA A 180 -26.84 -28.17 10.45
CA ALA A 180 -25.44 -28.28 10.86
C ALA A 180 -24.63 -27.02 10.49
N LEU A 181 -24.82 -26.47 9.28
CA LEU A 181 -24.18 -25.23 8.85
C LEU A 181 -24.62 -24.03 9.70
N LEU A 182 -25.91 -23.92 9.99
CA LEU A 182 -26.45 -22.87 10.84
C LEU A 182 -25.90 -22.97 12.27
N GLU A 183 -25.90 -24.16 12.87
CA GLU A 183 -25.37 -24.42 14.21
C GLU A 183 -23.87 -24.09 14.28
N ALA A 184 -23.09 -24.51 13.29
CA ALA A 184 -21.66 -24.24 13.21
C ALA A 184 -21.37 -22.74 13.07
N LYS A 185 -22.05 -22.05 12.16
CA LYS A 185 -21.95 -20.59 11.99
C LYS A 185 -22.29 -19.84 13.28
N ASN A 186 -23.39 -20.21 13.92
CA ASN A 186 -23.82 -19.60 15.18
C ASN A 186 -22.80 -19.84 16.30
N LYS A 187 -22.26 -21.06 16.41
CA LYS A 187 -21.21 -21.42 17.37
C LYS A 187 -19.92 -20.63 17.11
N ILE A 188 -19.56 -20.37 15.86
CA ILE A 188 -18.41 -19.53 15.50
C ILE A 188 -18.62 -18.11 16.02
N ASN A 189 -19.77 -17.51 15.76
CA ASN A 189 -20.12 -16.15 16.21
C ASN A 189 -20.05 -16.04 17.74
N LEU A 190 -20.67 -17.01 18.43
CA LEU A 190 -20.70 -17.07 19.89
C LEU A 190 -19.31 -17.16 20.54
N ASN A 191 -18.47 -18.08 20.06
CA ASN A 191 -17.29 -18.52 20.82
C ASN A 191 -15.97 -17.87 20.37
N ASN A 192 -15.96 -17.08 19.29
CA ASN A 192 -14.73 -16.55 18.70
C ASN A 192 -14.87 -15.04 18.43
N SER A 193 -15.00 -14.25 19.51
CA SER A 193 -15.13 -12.79 19.41
C SER A 193 -13.90 -12.13 18.75
N ASP A 194 -12.76 -12.80 18.82
CA ASP A 194 -11.49 -12.42 18.18
C ASP A 194 -11.56 -12.45 16.64
N LEU A 195 -12.55 -13.14 16.05
CA LEU A 195 -12.82 -13.14 14.61
C LEU A 195 -13.62 -11.91 14.17
N ASN A 196 -13.30 -10.74 14.71
CA ASN A 196 -14.00 -9.48 14.40
C ASN A 196 -13.94 -9.08 12.90
N TYR A 197 -13.03 -9.69 12.14
CA TYR A 197 -12.87 -9.56 10.69
C TYR A 197 -13.85 -10.41 9.88
N TYR A 198 -14.47 -11.43 10.47
CA TYR A 198 -15.47 -12.26 9.82
C TYR A 198 -16.84 -11.55 9.81
N ASN A 199 -17.42 -11.41 8.61
CA ASN A 199 -18.74 -10.81 8.41
C ASN A 199 -19.83 -11.87 8.37
N ASN A 200 -19.77 -12.80 7.40
CA ASN A 200 -20.86 -13.75 7.19
C ASN A 200 -20.41 -15.00 6.41
N LEU A 201 -21.17 -16.08 6.47
CA LEU A 201 -21.09 -17.22 5.55
C LEU A 201 -22.33 -17.22 4.65
N LYS A 202 -22.11 -17.35 3.34
CA LYS A 202 -23.16 -17.59 2.35
C LYS A 202 -23.03 -19.00 1.81
N THR A 203 -24.09 -19.78 1.89
CA THR A 203 -24.13 -21.15 1.36
C THR A 203 -24.77 -21.16 -0.02
N PHE A 204 -24.10 -21.80 -0.96
CA PHE A 204 -24.60 -22.08 -2.29
C PHE A 204 -24.71 -23.59 -2.45
N TYR A 205 -25.87 -24.02 -2.91
CA TYR A 205 -26.18 -25.43 -3.14
C TYR A 205 -26.09 -25.73 -4.62
N SER A 206 -25.40 -26.82 -4.96
CA SER A 206 -25.41 -27.37 -6.31
C SER A 206 -26.66 -28.25 -6.50
N TYR A 207 -27.11 -28.35 -7.75
CA TYR A 207 -28.22 -29.21 -8.16
C TYR A 207 -27.73 -30.17 -9.26
N ASP A 208 -28.27 -31.39 -9.28
CA ASP A 208 -28.01 -32.35 -10.34
C ASP A 208 -28.85 -32.07 -11.61
N GLU A 209 -28.67 -32.89 -12.64
CA GLU A 209 -29.38 -32.76 -13.93
C GLU A 209 -30.91 -32.89 -13.80
N ASP A 210 -31.39 -33.52 -12.71
CA ASP A 210 -32.81 -33.69 -12.39
C ASP A 210 -33.34 -32.56 -11.49
N MET A 211 -32.58 -31.48 -11.27
CA MET A 211 -32.89 -30.39 -10.33
C MET A 211 -33.04 -30.84 -8.87
N LYS A 212 -32.42 -31.97 -8.49
CA LYS A 212 -32.33 -32.40 -7.09
C LYS A 212 -31.06 -31.87 -6.46
N LEU A 213 -31.12 -31.64 -5.16
CA LEU A 213 -30.02 -31.07 -4.37
C LEU A 213 -28.80 -32.01 -4.35
N ASP A 214 -27.63 -31.56 -4.81
CA ASP A 214 -26.36 -32.30 -4.71
C ASP A 214 -25.58 -31.87 -3.46
N LEU A 215 -25.68 -32.69 -2.41
CA LEU A 215 -24.97 -32.48 -1.15
C LEU A 215 -23.49 -32.87 -1.18
N SER A 216 -22.92 -33.37 -2.29
CA SER A 216 -21.46 -33.56 -2.37
C SER A 216 -20.68 -32.28 -2.60
N LYS A 217 -21.37 -31.18 -2.90
CA LYS A 217 -20.74 -29.90 -3.22
C LYS A 217 -21.52 -28.75 -2.62
N VAL A 218 -21.48 -28.66 -1.29
CA VAL A 218 -22.04 -27.50 -0.61
C VAL A 218 -20.97 -26.41 -0.56
N MET A 219 -21.12 -25.37 -1.37
CA MET A 219 -20.16 -24.27 -1.44
C MET A 219 -20.47 -23.22 -0.37
N ILE A 220 -19.46 -22.82 0.38
CA ILE A 220 -19.54 -21.78 1.41
C ILE A 220 -18.64 -20.62 0.97
N TYR A 221 -19.23 -19.46 0.78
CA TYR A 221 -18.51 -18.19 0.61
C TYR A 221 -18.37 -17.51 1.97
N ILE A 222 -17.15 -17.15 2.33
CA ILE A 222 -16.83 -16.46 3.57
C ILE A 222 -16.63 -14.99 3.27
N ASP A 223 -17.53 -14.18 3.83
CA ASP A 223 -17.51 -12.73 3.74
C ASP A 223 -16.74 -12.14 4.93
N TYR A 224 -15.86 -11.19 4.65
CA TYR A 224 -15.03 -10.51 5.63
C TYR A 224 -15.30 -9.01 5.61
N PHE A 225 -15.00 -8.32 6.72
CA PHE A 225 -15.02 -6.86 6.76
C PHE A 225 -13.90 -6.31 5.87
N TYR A 226 -14.27 -5.90 4.66
CA TYR A 226 -13.52 -4.93 3.88
C TYR A 226 -14.19 -3.59 4.13
N PHE A 227 -13.54 -2.68 4.85
CA PHE A 227 -14.16 -1.44 5.34
C PHE A 227 -14.83 -0.67 4.19
N ILE A 228 -16.15 -0.79 4.12
CA ILE A 228 -17.06 -0.10 3.20
C ILE A 228 -18.37 0.22 3.95
N ASN A 229 -18.72 -0.49 5.03
CA ASN A 229 -19.89 -0.23 5.87
C ASN A 229 -19.74 -0.86 7.26
N ASN A 230 -19.99 -0.11 8.34
CA ASN A 230 -20.01 -0.62 9.73
C ASN A 230 -21.33 -1.34 10.07
N SER A 231 -22.21 -1.57 9.09
CA SER A 231 -23.41 -2.38 9.27
C SER A 231 -23.14 -3.87 9.10
N PHE A 232 -23.92 -4.70 9.78
CA PHE A 232 -23.96 -6.15 9.60
C PHE A 232 -25.29 -6.55 8.99
N GLN A 233 -25.27 -7.52 8.09
CA GLN A 233 -26.48 -8.10 7.51
C GLN A 233 -26.31 -9.59 7.28
N ASP A 234 -27.30 -10.34 7.71
CA ASP A 234 -27.37 -11.78 7.58
C ASP A 234 -28.76 -12.24 7.19
N TYR A 235 -28.87 -13.52 6.84
CA TYR A 235 -30.08 -14.18 6.40
C TYR A 235 -30.25 -15.50 7.14
N ASP A 236 -31.50 -15.87 7.41
CA ASP A 236 -31.79 -17.16 7.99
C ASP A 236 -31.40 -18.30 7.06
N PHE A 237 -31.39 -19.53 7.57
CA PHE A 237 -30.93 -20.69 6.79
C PHE A 237 -31.74 -20.96 5.52
N THR A 238 -32.96 -20.40 5.42
CA THR A 238 -33.81 -20.47 4.22
C THR A 238 -33.59 -19.32 3.25
N GLY A 239 -32.88 -18.26 3.67
CA GLY A 239 -32.73 -17.03 2.91
C GLY A 239 -34.02 -16.20 2.81
N ASP A 240 -35.02 -16.47 3.64
CA ASP A 240 -36.33 -15.84 3.56
C ASP A 240 -36.50 -14.69 4.56
N ILE A 241 -35.67 -14.68 5.61
CA ILE A 241 -35.67 -13.64 6.63
C ILE A 241 -34.27 -13.02 6.67
N SER A 242 -34.19 -11.69 6.62
CA SER A 242 -32.94 -10.96 6.86
C SER A 242 -32.90 -10.38 8.28
N CYS A 243 -31.70 -10.32 8.83
CA CYS A 243 -31.39 -9.66 10.08
C CYS A 243 -30.29 -8.62 9.82
N ARG A 244 -30.58 -7.36 10.14
CA ARG A 244 -29.67 -6.24 9.92
C ARG A 244 -29.34 -5.55 11.23
N LEU A 245 -28.07 -5.27 11.46
CA LEU A 245 -27.56 -4.36 12.48
C LEU A 245 -26.94 -3.15 11.80
N ASP A 246 -27.32 -1.95 12.20
CA ASP A 246 -26.81 -0.69 11.62
C ASP A 246 -25.35 -0.39 11.99
N LYS A 247 -24.89 -0.75 13.19
CA LYS A 247 -23.54 -0.50 13.71
C LYS A 247 -22.99 -1.71 14.45
N LYS A 248 -22.04 -2.41 13.84
CA LYS A 248 -21.30 -3.53 14.43
C LYS A 248 -20.23 -3.05 15.42
N VAL A 249 -19.60 -1.91 15.12
CA VAL A 249 -18.63 -1.26 16.01
C VAL A 249 -19.22 0.05 16.55
N MET A 250 -19.19 0.25 17.86
CA MET A 250 -19.75 1.42 18.53
C MET A 250 -18.79 2.00 19.56
N LEU A 251 -18.96 3.29 19.90
CA LEU A 251 -18.38 3.86 21.10
C LEU A 251 -19.34 3.73 22.28
N PRO A 252 -18.86 3.78 23.54
CA PRO A 252 -19.73 3.87 24.71
C PRO A 252 -20.77 4.99 24.58
N ASN A 253 -22.01 4.72 25.01
CA ASN A 253 -23.20 5.56 24.84
C ASN A 253 -23.68 5.78 23.40
N ASN A 254 -23.11 5.10 22.41
CA ASN A 254 -23.73 5.04 21.09
C ASN A 254 -24.92 4.08 21.09
N TYR A 255 -25.81 4.32 20.12
CA TYR A 255 -26.98 3.51 19.89
C TYR A 255 -26.89 2.85 18.52
N GLY A 256 -27.48 1.66 18.45
CA GLY A 256 -27.69 0.91 17.22
C GLY A 256 -29.08 0.29 17.21
N LYS A 257 -29.43 -0.37 16.11
CA LYS A 257 -30.72 -1.01 15.93
C LYS A 257 -30.60 -2.30 15.13
N ILE A 258 -31.25 -3.34 15.64
CA ILE A 258 -31.51 -4.56 14.90
C ILE A 258 -32.86 -4.46 14.20
N THR A 259 -32.89 -4.85 12.93
CA THR A 259 -34.12 -4.97 12.14
C THR A 259 -34.21 -6.37 11.54
N LEU A 260 -35.33 -7.03 11.79
CA LEU A 260 -35.70 -8.28 11.11
C LEU A 260 -36.69 -7.96 10.00
N GLN A 261 -36.51 -8.58 8.83
CA GLN A 261 -37.40 -8.38 7.69
C GLN A 261 -37.65 -9.71 6.98
N SER A 262 -38.91 -9.97 6.63
CA SER A 262 -39.23 -11.05 5.70
C SER A 262 -39.02 -10.59 4.26
N LEU A 263 -38.38 -11.45 3.47
CA LEU A 263 -38.03 -11.23 2.06
C LEU A 263 -39.04 -11.88 1.10
N LYS A 264 -40.00 -12.67 1.62
CA LYS A 264 -41.08 -13.28 0.83
C LYS A 264 -42.42 -13.06 1.51
N GLU A 265 -43.41 -12.60 0.77
CA GLU A 265 -44.73 -12.22 1.29
C GLU A 265 -45.47 -13.36 2.03
N LYS A 266 -45.21 -14.60 1.64
CA LYS A 266 -45.81 -15.79 2.26
C LYS A 266 -45.32 -16.07 3.69
N TYR A 267 -44.27 -15.40 4.16
CA TYR A 267 -43.74 -15.57 5.51
C TYR A 267 -43.96 -14.33 6.38
N TYR A 268 -44.09 -14.54 7.68
CA TYR A 268 -44.11 -13.47 8.67
C TYR A 268 -43.44 -13.90 9.97
N ILE A 269 -43.00 -12.92 10.77
CA ILE A 269 -42.20 -13.12 11.97
C ILE A 269 -43.06 -12.79 13.20
N THR A 270 -42.98 -13.63 14.22
CA THR A 270 -43.61 -13.43 15.53
C THR A 270 -42.63 -13.80 16.65
N ASN A 271 -42.99 -13.53 17.91
CA ASN A 271 -42.21 -13.91 19.09
C ASN A 271 -40.73 -13.52 18.98
N VAL A 272 -40.47 -12.29 18.54
CA VAL A 272 -39.10 -11.77 18.49
C VAL A 272 -38.63 -11.49 19.91
N SER A 273 -37.45 -11.99 20.26
CA SER A 273 -36.79 -11.69 21.52
C SER A 273 -35.29 -11.51 21.33
N TYR A 274 -34.69 -10.78 22.25
CA TYR A 274 -33.27 -10.44 22.22
C TYR A 274 -32.60 -10.80 23.54
N SER A 275 -31.37 -11.28 23.49
CA SER A 275 -30.52 -11.45 24.67
C SER A 275 -29.06 -11.18 24.35
N VAL A 276 -28.31 -10.70 25.34
CA VAL A 276 -26.86 -10.43 25.22
C VAL A 276 -26.06 -11.36 26.12
N ASP A 277 -24.91 -11.81 25.66
CA ASP A 277 -23.98 -12.62 26.48
C ASP A 277 -23.14 -11.75 27.43
N GLN A 278 -22.89 -10.49 27.07
CA GLN A 278 -22.09 -9.53 27.81
C GLN A 278 -22.93 -8.29 28.19
N PRO A 279 -23.78 -8.38 29.23
CA PRO A 279 -24.69 -7.30 29.63
C PRO A 279 -23.97 -6.05 30.15
N ASN A 280 -22.68 -6.16 30.51
CA ASN A 280 -21.86 -5.01 30.88
C ASN A 280 -21.34 -4.25 29.66
N VAL A 281 -21.26 -4.89 28.47
CA VAL A 281 -20.74 -4.31 27.23
C VAL A 281 -21.85 -3.58 26.46
N LEU A 282 -23.04 -4.16 26.40
CA LEU A 282 -24.21 -3.56 25.75
C LEU A 282 -25.51 -3.99 26.40
N SER A 283 -26.56 -3.19 26.20
CA SER A 283 -27.95 -3.56 26.49
C SER A 283 -28.80 -3.51 25.21
N ILE A 284 -29.85 -4.31 25.17
CA ILE A 284 -30.83 -4.32 24.08
C ILE A 284 -32.25 -4.35 24.66
N ASP A 285 -33.17 -3.60 24.06
CA ASP A 285 -34.59 -3.61 24.42
C ASP A 285 -35.43 -4.56 23.52
N ASP A 286 -36.70 -4.73 23.87
CA ASP A 286 -37.62 -5.61 23.13
C ASP A 286 -37.91 -5.13 21.69
N ASN A 287 -37.57 -3.88 21.36
CA ASN A 287 -37.73 -3.30 20.03
C ASN A 287 -36.45 -3.42 19.18
N GLY A 288 -35.42 -4.08 19.70
CA GLY A 288 -34.13 -4.26 19.05
C GLY A 288 -33.23 -3.02 19.08
N ASN A 289 -33.52 -2.02 19.93
CA ASN A 289 -32.63 -0.88 20.12
C ASN A 289 -31.47 -1.26 21.04
N ILE A 290 -30.25 -1.01 20.59
CA ILE A 290 -29.02 -1.34 21.30
C ILE A 290 -28.44 -0.06 21.91
N LYS A 291 -27.91 -0.17 23.13
CA LYS A 291 -27.06 0.84 23.75
C LYS A 291 -25.71 0.23 24.10
N ALA A 292 -24.63 0.80 23.55
CA ALA A 292 -23.27 0.46 23.93
C ALA A 292 -22.95 1.04 25.31
N LEU A 293 -22.42 0.22 26.22
CA LEU A 293 -22.19 0.59 27.62
C LEU A 293 -20.71 0.82 27.90
N GLN A 294 -19.87 -0.20 27.68
CA GLN A 294 -18.43 -0.11 27.95
C GLN A 294 -17.61 -0.91 26.94
N LYS A 295 -16.30 -0.61 26.86
CA LYS A 295 -15.37 -1.30 25.95
C LYS A 295 -15.45 -2.81 26.14
N GLY A 296 -15.57 -3.53 25.03
CA GLY A 296 -15.62 -4.98 25.03
C GLY A 296 -16.15 -5.52 23.71
N GLU A 297 -16.20 -6.84 23.63
CA GLU A 297 -16.79 -7.58 22.53
C GLU A 297 -17.89 -8.46 23.11
N GLY A 298 -18.95 -8.72 22.34
CA GLY A 298 -20.06 -9.56 22.77
C GLY A 298 -20.93 -10.00 21.61
N ASN A 299 -21.97 -10.76 21.92
CA ASN A 299 -22.93 -11.30 20.97
C ASN A 299 -24.35 -10.96 21.37
N ILE A 300 -25.15 -10.60 20.37
CA ILE A 300 -26.59 -10.47 20.49
C ILE A 300 -27.22 -11.72 19.90
N LYS A 301 -27.96 -12.46 20.72
CA LYS A 301 -28.87 -13.49 20.25
C LYS A 301 -30.19 -12.85 19.87
N VAL A 302 -30.58 -12.98 18.61
CA VAL A 302 -31.92 -12.62 18.12
C VAL A 302 -32.69 -13.91 17.95
N GLN A 303 -33.79 -14.10 18.66
CA GLN A 303 -34.68 -15.25 18.48
C GLN A 303 -36.00 -14.78 17.87
N TYR A 304 -36.60 -15.63 17.03
CA TYR A 304 -37.88 -15.33 16.40
C TYR A 304 -38.58 -16.62 15.98
N ARG A 305 -39.89 -16.55 15.81
CA ARG A 305 -40.70 -17.60 15.19
C ARG A 305 -41.10 -17.20 13.77
N LYS A 306 -40.71 -18.02 12.80
CA LYS A 306 -41.13 -17.88 11.40
C LYS A 306 -42.42 -18.66 11.17
N ASN A 307 -43.41 -18.02 10.55
CA ASN A 307 -44.68 -18.63 10.19
C ASN A 307 -44.95 -18.54 8.69
N SER A 308 -45.69 -19.52 8.16
CA SER A 308 -46.20 -19.54 6.78
C SER A 308 -47.65 -19.05 6.74
N ARG A 309 -48.02 -18.32 5.69
CA ARG A 309 -49.41 -17.93 5.41
C ARG A 309 -50.20 -19.04 4.68
N ASP A 310 -49.51 -20.03 4.12
CA ASP A 310 -50.13 -21.14 3.39
C ASP A 310 -50.64 -22.22 4.35
N LYS A 311 -51.95 -22.51 4.28
CA LYS A 311 -52.66 -23.44 5.18
C LYS A 311 -52.16 -24.90 5.15
N GLU A 312 -51.41 -25.29 4.11
CA GLU A 312 -50.89 -26.65 3.93
C GLU A 312 -49.52 -26.88 4.61
N SER A 313 -48.87 -25.83 5.14
CA SER A 313 -47.58 -25.95 5.85
C SER A 313 -47.63 -25.31 7.24
N TYR A 314 -48.19 -26.04 8.22
CA TYR A 314 -48.20 -25.66 9.64
C TYR A 314 -46.83 -25.77 10.34
N ASN A 315 -45.73 -25.49 9.63
CA ASN A 315 -44.40 -25.58 10.23
C ASN A 315 -43.97 -24.19 10.73
N ALA A 316 -44.39 -23.86 11.96
CA ALA A 316 -43.79 -22.79 12.73
C ALA A 316 -42.51 -23.33 13.39
N TYR A 317 -41.38 -22.67 13.16
CA TYR A 317 -40.12 -23.04 13.78
C TYR A 317 -39.46 -21.83 14.43
N ASP A 318 -38.88 -22.09 15.61
CA ASP A 318 -38.11 -21.11 16.35
C ASP A 318 -36.71 -21.06 15.73
N SER A 319 -36.29 -19.87 15.36
CA SER A 319 -35.03 -19.57 14.67
C SER A 319 -34.26 -18.51 15.43
N TYR A 320 -32.96 -18.44 15.18
CA TYR A 320 -32.12 -17.46 15.85
C TYR A 320 -30.89 -17.06 15.04
N PHE A 321 -30.39 -15.85 15.32
CA PHE A 321 -29.12 -15.31 14.86
C PHE A 321 -28.24 -14.98 16.06
N TYR A 322 -26.92 -15.16 15.92
CA TYR A 322 -25.95 -14.51 16.79
C TYR A 322 -25.22 -13.42 16.01
N ILE A 323 -25.27 -12.20 16.52
CA ILE A 323 -24.64 -11.03 15.91
C ILE A 323 -23.47 -10.61 16.79
N PRO A 324 -22.21 -10.78 16.33
CA PRO A 324 -21.05 -10.28 17.05
C PRO A 324 -21.01 -8.76 16.99
N ILE A 325 -20.67 -8.11 18.09
CA ILE A 325 -20.62 -6.65 18.23
C ILE A 325 -19.40 -6.24 19.04
N LYS A 326 -18.87 -5.05 18.74
CA LYS A 326 -17.71 -4.48 19.42
C LYS A 326 -18.00 -3.07 19.91
N VAL A 327 -17.71 -2.84 21.18
CA VAL A 327 -17.67 -1.50 21.75
C VAL A 327 -16.20 -1.11 21.88
N ALA A 328 -15.77 -0.13 21.08
CA ALA A 328 -14.43 0.41 21.09
C ALA A 328 -14.14 1.18 22.39
N SER A 329 -12.87 1.56 22.60
CA SER A 329 -12.50 2.37 23.77
C SER A 329 -13.20 3.72 23.74
N LYS A 330 -13.64 4.23 24.90
CA LYS A 330 -14.12 5.62 25.01
C LYS A 330 -13.04 6.64 24.60
N ASP A 331 -11.78 6.24 24.74
CA ASP A 331 -10.60 7.07 24.44
C ASP A 331 -10.13 6.90 22.98
N SER A 332 -10.83 6.08 22.18
CA SER A 332 -10.54 5.92 20.75
C SER A 332 -10.58 7.26 20.03
N LYS A 333 -9.58 7.52 19.18
CA LYS A 333 -9.57 8.71 18.32
C LYS A 333 -10.64 8.58 17.25
N ILE A 334 -11.59 9.52 17.26
CA ILE A 334 -12.66 9.57 16.27
C ILE A 334 -12.05 10.10 14.97
N ILE A 335 -12.22 9.35 13.89
CA ILE A 335 -11.71 9.66 12.56
C ILE A 335 -12.90 9.85 11.61
N ASN A 336 -13.03 11.06 11.07
CA ASN A 336 -14.11 11.41 10.15
C ASN A 336 -13.63 11.54 8.70
N ASN A 337 -12.33 11.75 8.47
CA ASN A 337 -11.72 11.99 7.16
C ASN A 337 -10.24 11.57 7.15
N GLU A 338 -9.60 11.71 5.99
CA GLU A 338 -8.20 11.36 5.75
C GLU A 338 -7.22 12.19 6.59
N ASP A 339 -7.44 13.50 6.69
CA ASP A 339 -6.55 14.41 7.41
C ASP A 339 -6.49 14.08 8.91
N GLU A 340 -7.65 13.79 9.52
CA GLU A 340 -7.73 13.35 10.92
C GLU A 340 -7.01 12.01 11.12
N PHE A 341 -7.08 11.11 10.14
CA PHE A 341 -6.39 9.82 10.17
C PHE A 341 -4.86 9.99 10.13
N ILE A 342 -4.36 10.75 9.17
CA ILE A 342 -2.94 11.07 9.01
C ILE A 342 -2.43 11.76 10.29
N LYS A 343 -3.10 12.83 10.72
CA LYS A 343 -2.72 13.56 11.94
C LYS A 343 -2.68 12.68 13.18
N THR A 344 -3.64 11.77 13.32
CA THR A 344 -3.68 10.84 14.47
C THR A 344 -2.44 9.94 14.51
N ILE A 345 -1.98 9.44 13.35
CA ILE A 345 -0.77 8.64 13.24
C ILE A 345 0.47 9.49 13.52
N GLU A 346 0.55 10.70 12.96
CA GLU A 346 1.68 11.62 13.18
C GLU A 346 1.84 12.03 14.64
N ASP A 347 0.75 12.43 15.31
CA ASP A 347 0.74 12.79 16.73
C ASP A 347 1.16 11.59 17.59
N SER A 348 0.73 10.38 17.21
CA SER A 348 1.07 9.15 17.91
C SER A 348 2.54 8.76 17.72
N LEU A 349 3.10 8.96 16.54
CA LEU A 349 4.54 8.84 16.28
C LEU A 349 5.34 9.85 17.11
N TYR A 350 4.89 11.10 17.18
CA TYR A 350 5.53 12.12 18.02
C TYR A 350 5.54 11.74 19.51
N GLN A 351 4.45 11.13 19.97
CA GLN A 351 4.32 10.62 21.34
C GLN A 351 5.05 9.29 21.57
N GLY A 352 5.50 8.61 20.52
CA GLY A 352 6.12 7.29 20.61
C GLY A 352 5.15 6.20 21.03
N LYS A 353 3.89 6.23 20.56
CA LYS A 353 2.92 5.17 20.84
C LYS A 353 3.18 3.93 20.00
N ASP A 354 2.97 2.75 20.58
CA ASP A 354 3.01 1.46 19.87
C ASP A 354 1.63 1.07 19.34
N GLU A 355 0.57 1.50 20.02
CA GLU A 355 -0.81 1.21 19.67
C GLU A 355 -1.67 2.47 19.71
N ILE A 356 -2.61 2.56 18.79
CA ILE A 356 -3.57 3.66 18.66
C ILE A 356 -4.96 3.06 18.53
N ASP A 357 -5.80 3.23 19.56
CA ASP A 357 -7.22 2.93 19.46
C ASP A 357 -7.90 4.04 18.64
N ILE A 358 -8.62 3.66 17.57
CA ILE A 358 -9.32 4.55 16.65
C ILE A 358 -10.79 4.15 16.49
N TYR A 359 -11.62 5.08 16.04
CA TYR A 359 -13.01 4.84 15.67
C TYR A 359 -13.33 5.62 14.41
N ILE A 360 -13.55 4.92 13.29
CA ILE A 360 -13.90 5.55 12.02
C ILE A 360 -15.42 5.75 12.00
N ASN A 361 -15.86 7.01 12.12
CA ASN A 361 -17.27 7.37 12.28
C ASN A 361 -18.05 7.34 10.96
N ASN A 362 -17.39 7.66 9.84
CA ASN A 362 -18.01 7.73 8.51
C ASN A 362 -17.16 7.02 7.45
N LYS A 363 -17.83 6.54 6.40
CA LYS A 363 -17.16 5.98 5.23
C LYS A 363 -16.55 7.10 4.39
N TRP A 364 -15.26 7.34 4.55
CA TRP A 364 -14.49 8.23 3.68
C TRP A 364 -13.48 7.49 2.79
N SER A 365 -13.16 6.23 3.12
CA SER A 365 -12.17 5.42 2.39
C SER A 365 -12.45 3.92 2.46
N ASN A 366 -11.75 3.14 1.64
CA ASN A 366 -11.77 1.68 1.67
C ASN A 366 -10.46 1.11 2.24
N ALA A 367 -10.50 -0.18 2.61
CA ALA A 367 -9.36 -0.88 3.21
C ALA A 367 -8.03 -0.74 2.41
N PRO A 368 -8.00 -0.97 1.08
CA PRO A 368 -6.80 -0.73 0.27
C PRO A 368 -6.25 0.70 0.37
N GLN A 369 -7.12 1.71 0.28
CA GLN A 369 -6.72 3.12 0.35
C GLN A 369 -6.12 3.47 1.72
N ILE A 370 -6.74 3.02 2.81
CA ILE A 370 -6.20 3.22 4.18
C ILE A 370 -4.81 2.58 4.31
N ASN A 371 -4.63 1.36 3.79
CA ASN A 371 -3.31 0.71 3.79
C ASN A 371 -2.29 1.48 2.95
N THR A 372 -2.69 2.04 1.80
CA THR A 372 -1.83 2.90 0.98
C THR A 372 -1.40 4.16 1.73
N ILE A 373 -2.32 4.81 2.44
CA ILE A 373 -2.01 5.99 3.27
C ILE A 373 -0.98 5.64 4.33
N ILE A 374 -1.22 4.57 5.12
CA ILE A 374 -0.27 4.10 6.13
C ILE A 374 1.09 3.80 5.47
N ASN A 375 1.12 3.00 4.41
CA ASN A 375 2.37 2.63 3.75
C ASN A 375 3.15 3.86 3.26
N ASN A 376 2.47 4.86 2.71
CA ASN A 376 3.12 6.10 2.25
C ASN A 376 3.72 6.88 3.43
N MET A 377 2.98 7.05 4.53
CA MET A 377 3.47 7.76 5.72
C MET A 377 4.73 7.13 6.31
N PHE A 378 4.81 5.79 6.31
CA PHE A 378 5.93 5.04 6.88
C PHE A 378 7.06 4.79 5.87
N LYS A 379 6.79 4.86 4.56
CA LYS A 379 7.81 4.84 3.50
C LYS A 379 8.63 6.12 3.47
N GLU A 380 8.02 7.26 3.80
CA GLU A 380 8.66 8.58 3.80
C GLU A 380 9.42 8.90 5.10
N ASP A 381 10.13 7.91 5.65
CA ASP A 381 10.98 8.10 6.83
C ASP A 381 12.36 8.67 6.45
N TYR A 382 12.49 9.98 6.61
CA TYR A 382 13.74 10.72 6.36
C TYR A 382 14.86 10.47 7.38
N THR A 383 14.67 9.60 8.38
CA THR A 383 15.72 9.30 9.36
C THR A 383 16.70 8.21 8.92
N GLY A 384 16.34 7.43 7.89
CA GLY A 384 17.08 6.23 7.47
C GLY A 384 16.84 5.01 8.37
N PHE A 385 15.93 5.11 9.32
CA PHE A 385 15.45 4.01 10.14
C PHE A 385 13.97 3.81 9.88
N TYR A 386 13.55 2.61 9.49
CA TYR A 386 12.19 2.37 9.00
C TYR A 386 11.29 1.86 10.11
N SER A 387 10.26 2.64 10.45
CA SER A 387 9.11 2.13 11.17
C SER A 387 8.06 1.60 10.18
N ILE A 388 7.17 0.73 10.65
CA ILE A 388 6.00 0.28 9.88
C ILE A 388 4.77 0.41 10.76
N ALA A 389 3.60 0.58 10.14
CA ALA A 389 2.35 0.42 10.86
C ALA A 389 1.38 -0.48 10.11
N ASN A 390 0.51 -1.13 10.88
CA ASN A 390 -0.56 -1.98 10.38
C ASN A 390 -1.85 -1.63 11.11
N ILE A 391 -2.95 -1.59 10.37
CA ILE A 391 -4.28 -1.42 10.94
C ILE A 391 -4.95 -2.78 11.18
N SER A 392 -5.72 -2.90 12.26
CA SER A 392 -6.54 -4.07 12.52
C SER A 392 -7.65 -4.21 11.46
N TYR A 393 -8.08 -5.44 11.21
CA TYR A 393 -9.12 -5.72 10.19
C TYR A 393 -10.48 -5.11 10.50
N ASP A 394 -10.78 -4.87 11.78
CA ASP A 394 -11.98 -4.15 12.20
C ASP A 394 -11.81 -2.63 12.19
N PHE A 395 -10.64 -2.13 11.78
CA PHE A 395 -10.27 -0.72 11.69
C PHE A 395 -10.44 0.04 13.02
N THR A 396 -10.27 -0.66 14.14
CA THR A 396 -10.34 -0.06 15.49
C THR A 396 -8.99 0.19 16.13
N LYS A 397 -7.89 -0.33 15.56
CA LYS A 397 -6.56 -0.19 16.13
C LYS A 397 -5.49 -0.06 15.05
N ILE A 398 -4.52 0.82 15.27
CA ILE A 398 -3.28 0.90 14.49
C ILE A 398 -2.12 0.47 15.38
N ASN A 399 -1.28 -0.43 14.89
CA ASN A 399 -0.07 -0.89 15.57
C ASN A 399 1.15 -0.36 14.84
N ILE A 400 2.05 0.30 15.56
CA ILE A 400 3.30 0.85 15.04
C ILE A 400 4.45 -0.02 15.54
N LYS A 401 5.28 -0.50 14.62
CA LYS A 401 6.53 -1.19 14.93
C LYS A 401 7.70 -0.29 14.57
N TYR A 402 8.50 0.03 15.58
CA TYR A 402 9.69 0.86 15.45
C TYR A 402 10.91 0.05 14.95
N PRO A 403 11.95 0.73 14.42
CA PRO A 403 13.18 0.09 13.96
C PRO A 403 13.84 -0.76 15.06
N GLY A 404 14.38 -1.92 14.68
CA GLY A 404 15.06 -2.83 15.62
C GLY A 404 16.58 -2.60 15.74
N ASP A 405 17.18 -1.86 14.81
CA ASP A 405 18.62 -1.57 14.75
C ASP A 405 19.05 -0.40 15.66
N ILE A 406 18.09 0.34 16.23
CA ILE A 406 18.32 1.40 17.22
C ILE A 406 17.23 1.38 18.30
N SER A 407 17.51 1.99 19.46
CA SER A 407 16.46 2.14 20.49
C SER A 407 15.34 3.06 19.99
N LYS A 408 14.10 2.74 20.39
CA LYS A 408 12.92 3.56 20.11
C LYS A 408 13.12 5.02 20.54
N GLU A 409 13.71 5.25 21.70
CA GLU A 409 14.03 6.60 22.19
C GLU A 409 14.98 7.34 21.24
N LYS A 410 16.07 6.70 20.80
CA LYS A 410 17.03 7.29 19.86
C LYS A 410 16.36 7.61 18.52
N TYR A 411 15.55 6.69 17.98
CA TYR A 411 14.77 6.91 16.76
C TYR A 411 13.87 8.15 16.88
N LEU A 412 13.08 8.22 17.95
CA LEU A 412 12.16 9.34 18.19
C LEU A 412 12.90 10.66 18.36
N ASN A 413 14.06 10.66 19.03
CA ASN A 413 14.89 11.86 19.19
C ASN A 413 15.47 12.34 17.85
N ILE A 414 15.97 11.43 17.01
CA ILE A 414 16.44 11.74 15.65
C ILE A 414 15.30 12.35 14.83
N ARG A 415 14.14 11.67 14.79
CA ARG A 415 12.96 12.13 14.04
C ARG A 415 12.50 13.51 14.51
N LYS A 416 12.33 13.73 15.81
CA LYS A 416 11.93 15.02 16.39
C LYS A 416 12.92 16.13 16.05
N SER A 417 14.21 15.87 16.22
CA SER A 417 15.26 16.86 15.94
C SER A 417 15.30 17.23 14.45
N LEU A 418 15.14 16.23 13.57
CA LEU A 418 15.09 16.43 12.12
C LEU A 418 13.90 17.29 11.70
N HIS A 419 12.68 16.95 12.12
CA HIS A 419 11.50 17.72 11.76
C HIS A 419 11.54 19.13 12.35
N LYS A 420 11.96 19.28 13.61
CA LYS A 420 12.15 20.60 14.24
C LYS A 420 13.14 21.45 13.44
N LYS A 421 14.29 20.89 13.07
CA LYS A 421 15.31 21.63 12.32
C LYS A 421 14.80 22.04 10.93
N ALA A 422 14.07 21.15 10.26
CA ALA A 422 13.42 21.48 8.98
C ALA A 422 12.39 22.61 9.12
N ASP A 423 11.58 22.61 10.18
CA ASP A 423 10.60 23.68 10.43
C ASP A 423 11.27 25.02 10.75
N GLU A 424 12.35 25.02 11.54
CA GLU A 424 13.18 26.21 11.78
C GLU A 424 13.72 26.80 10.47
N ILE A 425 14.28 25.96 9.60
CA ILE A 425 14.82 26.36 8.30
C ILE A 425 13.74 26.96 7.42
N ILE A 426 12.59 26.28 7.28
CA ILE A 426 11.47 26.78 6.48
C ILE A 426 10.97 28.13 7.00
N GLY A 427 10.83 28.31 8.32
CA GLY A 427 10.45 29.60 8.91
C GLY A 427 11.48 30.71 8.68
N GLU A 428 12.76 30.35 8.59
CA GLU A 428 13.85 31.30 8.32
C GLU A 428 13.87 31.74 6.85
N ILE A 429 13.79 30.80 5.90
CA ILE A 429 14.07 31.08 4.49
C ILE A 429 12.81 31.37 3.66
N ILE A 430 11.64 30.88 4.08
CA ILE A 430 10.38 31.06 3.35
C ILE A 430 9.60 32.23 3.93
N LYS A 431 9.33 33.24 3.10
CA LYS A 431 8.56 34.43 3.48
C LYS A 431 7.14 34.38 2.92
N PRO A 432 6.17 35.09 3.55
CA PRO A 432 4.85 35.27 2.96
C PRO A 432 4.95 35.82 1.53
N ASN A 433 4.04 35.37 0.66
CA ASN A 433 3.93 35.80 -0.75
C ASN A 433 5.06 35.40 -1.70
N MET A 434 6.08 34.64 -1.26
CA MET A 434 7.02 34.02 -2.20
C MET A 434 6.28 33.07 -3.14
N SER A 435 6.57 33.21 -4.43
CA SER A 435 6.19 32.28 -5.50
C SER A 435 6.82 30.89 -5.28
N GLU A 436 6.29 29.86 -5.95
CA GLU A 436 6.87 28.51 -5.90
C GLU A 436 8.36 28.50 -6.29
N LEU A 437 8.71 29.27 -7.33
CA LEU A 437 10.07 29.41 -7.80
C LEU A 437 10.99 30.07 -6.77
N GLU A 438 10.56 31.16 -6.12
CA GLU A 438 11.38 31.84 -5.11
C GLU A 438 11.68 30.95 -3.89
N LYS A 439 10.70 30.13 -3.51
CA LYS A 439 10.82 29.14 -2.43
C LYS A 439 11.80 28.03 -2.81
N GLU A 440 11.72 27.53 -4.05
CA GLU A 440 12.64 26.53 -4.56
C GLU A 440 14.09 27.03 -4.55
N TYR A 441 14.36 28.22 -5.10
CA TYR A 441 15.67 28.84 -5.02
C TYR A 441 16.13 29.00 -3.56
N ALA A 442 15.26 29.40 -2.64
CA ALA A 442 15.64 29.61 -1.24
C ALA A 442 16.05 28.30 -0.56
N ILE A 443 15.31 27.21 -0.82
CA ILE A 443 15.60 25.88 -0.29
C ILE A 443 16.87 25.30 -0.92
N HIS A 444 17.02 25.41 -2.24
CA HIS A 444 18.21 24.97 -2.97
C HIS A 444 19.47 25.66 -2.44
N ASP A 445 19.48 27.01 -2.43
CA ASP A 445 20.61 27.80 -1.96
C ASP A 445 20.96 27.47 -0.51
N TYR A 446 19.94 27.25 0.35
CA TYR A 446 20.17 26.88 1.73
C TYR A 446 20.91 25.54 1.83
N ILE A 447 20.47 24.51 1.09
CA ILE A 447 21.08 23.18 1.14
C ILE A 447 22.52 23.23 0.65
N VAL A 448 22.77 23.83 -0.52
CA VAL A 448 24.12 23.95 -1.11
C VAL A 448 25.06 24.69 -0.16
N LYS A 449 24.66 25.84 0.38
CA LYS A 449 25.54 26.65 1.25
C LYS A 449 25.79 26.05 2.63
N ASN A 450 24.95 25.13 3.10
CA ASN A 450 24.99 24.61 4.47
C ASN A 450 25.42 23.15 4.59
N THR A 451 25.81 22.52 3.49
CA THR A 451 26.19 21.11 3.45
C THR A 451 27.59 20.97 2.87
N VAL A 452 28.29 19.92 3.29
CA VAL A 452 29.57 19.50 2.72
C VAL A 452 29.39 18.14 2.07
N TYR A 453 29.83 17.98 0.82
CA TYR A 453 29.75 16.68 0.15
C TYR A 453 30.82 15.73 0.70
N ASP A 454 30.43 14.53 1.16
CA ASP A 454 31.38 13.54 1.71
C ASP A 454 32.11 12.75 0.61
N TYR A 455 32.87 13.48 -0.22
CA TYR A 455 33.61 12.91 -1.35
C TYR A 455 34.59 11.82 -0.92
N ASP A 456 35.34 12.06 0.17
CA ASP A 456 36.38 11.15 0.64
C ASP A 456 35.82 9.79 1.06
N ASN A 457 34.74 9.76 1.86
CA ASN A 457 34.14 8.50 2.26
C ASN A 457 33.33 7.88 1.13
N PHE A 458 32.76 8.69 0.23
CA PHE A 458 32.07 8.21 -0.97
C PHE A 458 33.01 7.40 -1.86
N VAL A 459 34.16 7.95 -2.23
CA VAL A 459 35.17 7.26 -3.05
C VAL A 459 35.72 6.00 -2.35
N LYS A 460 35.79 6.01 -1.01
CA LYS A 460 36.22 4.85 -0.21
C LYS A 460 35.11 3.81 0.03
N GLY A 461 33.85 4.11 -0.30
CA GLY A 461 32.71 3.25 0.01
C GLY A 461 32.43 3.10 1.52
N THR A 462 32.73 4.14 2.31
CA THR A 462 32.65 4.13 3.79
C THR A 462 31.73 5.21 4.36
N VAL A 463 30.84 5.76 3.52
CA VAL A 463 29.89 6.82 3.91
C VAL A 463 29.01 6.34 5.07
N PRO A 464 28.94 7.08 6.18
CA PRO A 464 28.06 6.75 7.28
C PRO A 464 26.59 6.70 6.85
N LYS A 465 25.82 5.74 7.38
CA LYS A 465 24.41 5.54 7.02
C LYS A 465 23.60 6.84 7.06
N GLU A 466 23.81 7.69 8.07
CA GLU A 466 23.00 8.90 8.24
C GLU A 466 23.27 9.99 7.19
N GLU A 467 24.42 9.95 6.52
CA GLU A 467 24.83 10.92 5.49
C GLU A 467 24.12 10.70 4.15
N TYR A 468 23.43 9.55 4.01
CA TYR A 468 22.50 9.29 2.91
C TYR A 468 21.10 9.87 3.16
N TYR A 469 20.83 10.53 4.30
CA TYR A 469 19.49 10.98 4.67
C TYR A 469 19.49 12.44 5.16
N PRO A 470 18.31 13.11 5.21
CA PRO A 470 18.21 14.49 5.67
C PRO A 470 18.79 14.78 7.05
N TYR A 471 18.88 13.78 7.93
CA TYR A 471 19.59 13.94 9.20
C TYR A 471 21.07 14.32 9.01
N GLY A 472 21.78 13.69 8.07
CA GLY A 472 23.17 14.06 7.74
C GLY A 472 23.26 15.48 7.22
N ILE A 473 22.40 15.85 6.28
CA ILE A 473 22.40 17.18 5.64
C ILE A 473 22.03 18.29 6.65
N LEU A 474 20.90 18.17 7.33
CA LEU A 474 20.35 19.27 8.14
C LEU A 474 21.01 19.41 9.52
N LEU A 475 21.47 18.30 10.12
CA LEU A 475 22.01 18.30 11.50
C LEU A 475 23.52 18.12 11.52
N LYS A 476 24.07 17.21 10.70
CA LYS A 476 25.52 17.01 10.61
C LYS A 476 26.20 17.92 9.59
N LYS A 477 25.44 18.59 8.72
CA LYS A 477 25.94 19.45 7.63
C LYS A 477 26.87 18.72 6.67
N LYS A 478 26.65 17.41 6.48
CA LYS A 478 27.48 16.56 5.63
C LYS A 478 26.64 15.45 5.02
N GLY A 479 26.85 15.16 3.74
CA GLY A 479 26.14 14.06 3.09
C GLY A 479 26.58 13.75 1.68
N VAL A 480 25.84 12.84 1.05
CA VAL A 480 26.01 12.45 -0.36
C VAL A 480 24.69 12.63 -1.12
N CYS A 481 24.69 12.38 -2.44
CA CYS A 481 23.59 12.70 -3.34
C CYS A 481 22.18 12.29 -2.83
N ASN A 482 22.06 11.10 -2.22
CA ASN A 482 20.78 10.65 -1.65
C ASN A 482 20.28 11.54 -0.50
N GLY A 483 21.20 12.02 0.35
CA GLY A 483 20.89 12.94 1.43
C GLY A 483 20.40 14.28 0.90
N TYR A 484 21.12 14.86 -0.08
CA TYR A 484 20.74 16.11 -0.75
C TYR A 484 19.34 16.00 -1.36
N ALA A 485 19.11 14.95 -2.16
CA ALA A 485 17.84 14.75 -2.85
C ALA A 485 16.64 14.54 -1.91
N LEU A 486 16.82 13.76 -0.85
CA LEU A 486 15.79 13.58 0.18
C LEU A 486 15.53 14.86 0.97
N THR A 487 16.56 15.69 1.18
CA THR A 487 16.43 16.96 1.91
C THR A 487 15.68 18.00 1.09
N MET A 488 16.02 18.13 -0.20
CA MET A 488 15.27 18.94 -1.16
C MET A 488 13.80 18.53 -1.16
N LYS A 489 13.51 17.23 -1.32
CA LYS A 489 12.14 16.70 -1.26
C LYS A 489 11.44 17.07 0.06
N MET A 490 12.08 16.83 1.20
CA MET A 490 11.49 17.08 2.52
C MET A 490 11.14 18.56 2.71
N LEU A 491 12.04 19.47 2.36
CA LEU A 491 11.84 20.92 2.53
C LEU A 491 10.83 21.49 1.53
N LEU A 492 10.88 21.06 0.26
CA LEU A 492 9.91 21.47 -0.77
C LEU A 492 8.50 21.01 -0.42
N ASN A 493 8.32 19.74 -0.01
CA ASN A 493 7.02 19.24 0.40
C ASN A 493 6.47 20.01 1.61
N LYS A 494 7.33 20.36 2.59
CA LYS A 494 6.95 21.25 3.72
C LYS A 494 6.54 22.65 3.26
N ALA A 495 7.17 23.16 2.20
CA ALA A 495 6.78 24.41 1.55
C ALA A 495 5.56 24.29 0.62
N LYS A 496 4.92 23.11 0.58
CA LYS A 496 3.77 22.74 -0.28
C LYS A 496 4.10 22.73 -1.77
N ILE A 497 5.35 22.43 -2.11
CA ILE A 497 5.82 22.25 -3.49
C ILE A 497 6.03 20.75 -3.71
N GLU A 498 5.36 20.21 -4.72
CA GLU A 498 5.45 18.79 -5.07
C GLU A 498 6.87 18.47 -5.55
N CYS A 499 7.55 17.57 -4.84
CA CYS A 499 8.87 17.09 -5.21
C CYS A 499 8.97 15.56 -5.14
N GLU A 500 9.58 14.99 -6.16
CA GLU A 500 9.91 13.56 -6.24
C GLU A 500 11.43 13.38 -6.25
N ARG A 501 11.93 12.37 -5.52
CA ARG A 501 13.33 11.94 -5.62
C ARG A 501 13.48 11.06 -6.86
N VAL A 502 14.43 11.42 -7.71
CA VAL A 502 14.86 10.65 -8.87
C VAL A 502 16.07 9.79 -8.50
N GLU A 503 16.05 8.55 -8.95
CA GLU A 503 17.17 7.63 -8.87
C GLU A 503 17.61 7.21 -10.26
N GLY A 504 18.92 7.25 -10.48
CA GLY A 504 19.55 6.94 -11.75
C GLY A 504 21.06 6.79 -11.61
N THR A 505 21.78 7.13 -12.66
CA THR A 505 23.24 7.03 -12.73
C THR A 505 23.82 8.22 -13.49
N THR A 506 25.04 8.61 -13.13
CA THR A 506 25.86 9.58 -13.87
C THR A 506 27.17 8.91 -14.32
N VAL A 507 28.13 9.69 -14.83
CA VAL A 507 29.48 9.20 -15.14
C VAL A 507 30.24 8.68 -13.91
N ASP A 508 29.84 9.11 -12.71
CA ASP A 508 30.50 8.79 -11.44
C ASP A 508 29.83 7.62 -10.67
N GLY A 509 28.75 7.06 -11.21
CA GLY A 509 28.07 5.89 -10.64
C GLY A 509 26.59 6.12 -10.34
N GLU A 510 26.07 5.44 -9.32
CA GLU A 510 24.69 5.62 -8.85
C GLU A 510 24.49 7.04 -8.31
N HIS A 511 23.36 7.66 -8.66
CA HIS A 511 23.08 9.04 -8.30
C HIS A 511 21.60 9.26 -7.98
N ALA A 512 21.34 10.27 -7.16
CA ALA A 512 20.01 10.68 -6.78
C ALA A 512 19.88 12.21 -6.82
N TRP A 513 18.78 12.68 -7.42
CA TRP A 513 18.44 14.09 -7.56
C TRP A 513 16.92 14.27 -7.47
N ASN A 514 16.37 15.39 -7.94
CA ASN A 514 14.94 15.68 -7.81
C ASN A 514 14.25 16.03 -9.13
N ILE A 515 12.94 15.80 -9.14
CA ILE A 515 12.00 16.51 -10.00
C ILE A 515 11.09 17.36 -9.11
N VAL A 516 10.92 18.62 -9.48
CA VAL A 516 10.14 19.61 -8.74
C VAL A 516 9.07 20.19 -9.66
N LYS A 517 7.88 20.43 -9.09
CA LYS A 517 6.77 21.07 -9.79
C LYS A 517 6.74 22.57 -9.50
N ILE A 518 6.91 23.37 -10.54
CA ILE A 518 6.86 24.83 -10.48
C ILE A 518 5.86 25.34 -11.51
N ASN A 519 4.89 26.14 -11.07
CA ASN A 519 3.84 26.73 -11.91
C ASN A 519 3.18 25.67 -12.83
N ASN A 520 2.79 24.53 -12.25
CA ASN A 520 2.19 23.36 -12.92
C ASN A 520 3.06 22.64 -13.97
N ASN A 521 4.35 22.93 -14.04
CA ASN A 521 5.30 22.23 -14.91
C ASN A 521 6.37 21.54 -14.07
N TYR A 522 6.95 20.46 -14.60
CA TYR A 522 7.94 19.65 -13.91
C TYR A 522 9.33 19.90 -14.48
N TYR A 523 10.31 19.99 -13.59
CA TYR A 523 11.70 20.27 -13.92
C TYR A 523 12.62 19.43 -13.06
N HIS A 524 13.80 19.08 -13.59
CA HIS A 524 14.83 18.43 -12.81
C HIS A 524 15.66 19.44 -12.03
N VAL A 525 16.02 19.08 -10.80
CA VAL A 525 16.96 19.84 -9.96
C VAL A 525 17.97 18.88 -9.35
N ASP A 526 19.26 19.18 -9.47
CA ASP A 526 20.33 18.45 -8.78
C ASP A 526 21.18 19.38 -7.91
N ALA A 527 20.74 19.52 -6.65
CA ALA A 527 21.46 20.30 -5.65
C ALA A 527 22.84 19.73 -5.30
N THR A 528 23.13 18.46 -5.63
CA THR A 528 24.44 17.87 -5.38
C THR A 528 25.46 18.36 -6.40
N TRP A 529 25.08 18.40 -7.68
CA TRP A 529 25.97 18.85 -8.76
C TRP A 529 25.97 20.38 -8.93
N ASP A 530 25.04 21.06 -8.27
CA ASP A 530 25.09 22.51 -8.04
C ASP A 530 25.87 22.91 -6.78
N ASP A 531 26.36 21.94 -6.01
CA ASP A 531 27.35 22.15 -4.94
C ASP A 531 28.76 22.15 -5.53
N SER A 532 29.50 23.24 -5.34
CA SER A 532 30.84 23.42 -5.89
C SER A 532 31.83 22.46 -5.24
N LEU A 533 32.72 21.79 -6.00
CA LEU A 533 33.85 21.03 -5.43
C LEU A 533 35.19 21.68 -5.80
N PRO A 534 36.08 22.03 -4.84
CA PRO A 534 35.90 21.92 -3.38
C PRO A 534 34.84 22.90 -2.85
N ASP A 535 34.11 22.48 -1.82
CA ASP A 535 32.99 23.24 -1.26
C ASP A 535 33.37 24.68 -0.89
N ASN A 536 32.72 25.64 -1.55
CA ASN A 536 32.72 27.03 -1.15
C ASN A 536 31.31 27.47 -0.74
N LYS A 537 31.13 27.72 0.56
CA LYS A 537 29.84 28.11 1.16
C LYS A 537 29.27 29.44 0.64
N GLU A 538 30.07 30.23 -0.08
CA GLU A 538 29.62 31.49 -0.68
C GLU A 538 29.10 31.31 -2.10
N ASN A 539 29.39 30.17 -2.74
CA ASN A 539 29.14 29.94 -4.16
C ASN A 539 28.01 28.92 -4.37
N VAL A 540 27.07 29.27 -5.25
CA VAL A 540 26.00 28.37 -5.68
C VAL A 540 26.00 28.31 -7.19
N SER A 541 26.02 27.09 -7.73
CA SER A 541 25.75 26.85 -9.14
C SER A 541 24.25 26.71 -9.36
N TYR A 542 23.78 27.08 -10.55
CA TYR A 542 22.42 26.79 -11.03
C TYR A 542 22.45 26.02 -12.35
N LYS A 543 23.57 25.34 -12.59
CA LYS A 543 23.84 24.54 -13.78
C LYS A 543 22.84 23.38 -13.89
N TYR A 544 22.44 22.80 -12.78
CA TYR A 544 21.48 21.70 -12.72
C TYR A 544 20.13 22.10 -12.13
N PHE A 545 19.83 23.39 -12.09
CA PHE A 545 18.58 23.94 -11.60
C PHE A 545 17.53 24.04 -12.71
N ASN A 546 16.36 23.45 -12.45
CA ASN A 546 15.18 23.43 -13.32
C ASN A 546 15.42 23.03 -14.78
N MET A 547 16.18 21.96 -14.99
CA MET A 547 16.48 21.40 -16.30
C MET A 547 15.32 20.61 -16.89
N THR A 548 15.29 20.57 -18.22
CA THR A 548 14.47 19.62 -18.97
C THR A 548 15.08 18.23 -19.02
N ASP A 549 14.24 17.25 -19.31
CA ASP A 549 14.55 15.88 -19.74
C ASP A 549 15.62 15.81 -20.84
N ALA A 550 15.67 16.80 -21.75
CA ALA A 550 16.64 16.83 -22.83
C ALA A 550 18.00 17.34 -22.33
N GLU A 551 18.00 18.35 -21.47
CA GLU A 551 19.22 18.97 -20.95
C GLU A 551 19.92 18.07 -19.93
N ILE A 552 19.20 17.57 -18.92
CA ILE A 552 19.83 16.78 -17.84
C ILE A 552 20.29 15.41 -18.35
N SER A 553 19.69 14.89 -19.42
CA SER A 553 20.08 13.61 -19.99
C SER A 553 21.43 13.57 -20.71
N LYS A 554 22.10 14.73 -20.80
CA LYS A 554 23.46 14.81 -21.35
C LYS A 554 24.49 14.13 -20.46
N ASP A 555 24.25 14.10 -19.15
CA ASP A 555 25.15 13.54 -18.14
C ASP A 555 24.45 12.72 -17.04
N HIS A 556 23.11 12.76 -16.98
CA HIS A 556 22.30 11.89 -16.13
C HIS A 556 21.52 10.86 -16.94
N ASN A 557 21.42 9.65 -16.39
CA ASN A 557 20.58 8.61 -16.94
C ASN A 557 19.61 8.09 -15.88
N TRP A 558 18.32 8.09 -16.21
CA TRP A 558 17.27 7.50 -15.40
C TRP A 558 16.30 6.77 -16.31
N ASN A 559 15.56 5.83 -15.76
CA ASN A 559 14.47 5.25 -16.54
C ASN A 559 13.34 6.30 -16.65
N ARG A 560 13.12 6.89 -17.82
CA ARG A 560 12.13 7.97 -18.01
C ARG A 560 10.69 7.54 -17.81
N SER A 561 10.37 6.26 -18.05
CA SER A 561 9.07 5.70 -17.65
C SER A 561 8.86 5.84 -16.14
N LYS A 562 9.97 6.10 -15.40
CA LYS A 562 10.02 6.40 -13.98
C LYS A 562 9.73 7.78 -13.49
N TYR A 563 9.68 8.82 -14.29
CA TYR A 563 9.34 10.11 -13.69
C TYR A 563 8.45 10.92 -14.61
N ILE A 564 7.85 11.97 -14.06
CA ILE A 564 6.96 12.83 -14.85
C ILE A 564 7.84 13.53 -15.89
N LEU A 565 7.30 13.75 -17.09
CA LEU A 565 8.05 14.34 -18.20
C LEU A 565 8.36 15.81 -17.91
N CYS A 566 9.63 16.21 -18.01
CA CYS A 566 10.10 17.58 -17.81
C CYS A 566 10.51 18.20 -19.16
N ASN A 567 9.59 18.77 -19.94
CA ASN A 567 9.87 19.23 -21.32
C ASN A 567 9.72 20.73 -21.55
N LYS A 568 9.62 21.51 -20.48
CA LYS A 568 9.36 22.94 -20.54
C LYS A 568 10.67 23.72 -20.45
N GLU A 569 10.91 24.61 -21.40
CA GLU A 569 12.18 25.36 -21.51
C GLU A 569 12.16 26.72 -20.79
N ASN A 570 11.22 26.94 -19.85
CA ASN A 570 11.06 28.22 -19.13
C ASN A 570 12.36 28.71 -18.47
N PHE A 571 13.24 27.80 -18.06
CA PHE A 571 14.48 28.09 -17.34
C PHE A 571 15.74 27.93 -18.19
N LYS A 572 15.59 27.75 -19.51
CA LYS A 572 16.73 27.62 -20.43
C LYS A 572 17.72 28.80 -20.34
N PHE A 573 17.23 29.98 -19.97
CA PHE A 573 18.05 31.16 -19.74
C PHE A 573 19.14 30.93 -18.68
N LEU A 574 18.91 30.08 -17.67
CA LEU A 574 19.92 29.75 -16.67
C LEU A 574 21.10 29.07 -17.34
N ARG A 575 20.83 28.18 -18.31
CA ARG A 575 21.90 27.58 -19.09
C ARG A 575 22.53 28.58 -20.02
N GLU A 576 21.77 29.35 -20.77
CA GLU A 576 22.32 30.33 -21.71
C GLU A 576 23.16 31.43 -21.04
N SER A 577 22.74 31.88 -19.85
CA SER A 577 23.35 33.00 -19.12
C SER A 577 24.44 32.56 -18.14
N LEU A 578 24.28 31.41 -17.49
CA LEU A 578 25.24 30.82 -16.53
C LEU A 578 25.98 29.62 -17.16
N ASN A 579 26.36 29.78 -18.43
CA ASN A 579 26.80 28.70 -19.32
C ASN A 579 28.12 28.02 -18.91
N SER A 580 28.94 28.66 -18.06
CA SER A 580 30.34 28.27 -17.82
C SER A 580 30.70 28.16 -16.34
N ASN A 581 30.09 27.26 -15.57
CA ASN A 581 30.38 27.09 -14.13
C ASN A 581 30.33 28.41 -13.33
N SER A 582 29.69 29.44 -13.89
CA SER A 582 29.72 30.79 -13.34
C SER A 582 28.87 30.77 -12.08
N GLU A 583 29.56 30.82 -10.94
CA GLU A 583 28.95 30.85 -9.63
C GLU A 583 28.11 32.12 -9.55
N ALA A 584 26.86 31.96 -9.11
CA ALA A 584 25.93 33.08 -9.01
C ALA A 584 25.54 33.31 -7.56
N VAL A 585 25.38 34.59 -7.22
CA VAL A 585 24.88 35.01 -5.91
C VAL A 585 23.47 35.54 -6.10
N ARG A 586 22.50 34.87 -5.49
CA ARG A 586 21.13 35.36 -5.41
C ARG A 586 21.01 36.49 -4.38
N LYS A 587 20.47 37.64 -4.81
CA LYS A 587 19.99 38.70 -3.91
C LYS A 587 18.58 39.12 -4.32
N GLY A 588 17.60 38.76 -3.49
CA GLY A 588 16.18 38.96 -3.81
C GLY A 588 15.76 38.15 -5.03
N GLU A 589 15.17 38.83 -6.01
CA GLU A 589 14.71 38.26 -7.28
C GLU A 589 15.78 38.28 -8.38
N VAL A 590 17.03 38.61 -8.06
CA VAL A 590 18.11 38.73 -9.05
C VAL A 590 19.25 37.77 -8.74
N LEU A 591 19.72 37.08 -9.77
CA LEU A 591 20.96 36.31 -9.79
C LEU A 591 22.07 37.19 -10.37
N TYR A 592 23.11 37.41 -9.57
CA TYR A 592 24.31 38.14 -9.99
C TYR A 592 25.42 37.15 -10.31
N TYR A 593 26.07 37.31 -11.46
CA TYR A 593 27.14 36.44 -11.92
C TYR A 593 28.18 37.23 -12.73
N ILE A 594 29.42 36.72 -12.76
CA ILE A 594 30.47 37.27 -13.62
C ILE A 594 30.49 36.45 -14.91
N ASN A 595 30.48 37.11 -16.07
CA ASN A 595 30.58 36.42 -17.35
C ASN A 595 32.06 36.12 -17.65
N ASP A 596 32.38 34.84 -17.87
CA ASP A 596 33.75 34.39 -18.06
C ASP A 596 34.38 34.81 -19.40
N ILE A 597 33.59 35.35 -20.33
CA ILE A 597 34.08 35.84 -21.64
C ILE A 597 34.62 37.26 -21.52
N ASP A 598 33.93 38.14 -20.79
CA ASP A 598 34.23 39.58 -20.73
C ASP A 598 34.58 40.09 -19.32
N ASN A 599 34.58 39.22 -18.31
CA ASN A 599 34.81 39.52 -16.89
C ASN A 599 33.92 40.63 -16.32
N SER A 600 32.74 40.86 -16.90
CA SER A 600 31.79 41.86 -16.42
C SER A 600 30.73 41.22 -15.51
N LEU A 601 30.25 42.00 -14.53
CA LEU A 601 29.16 41.60 -13.65
C LEU A 601 27.82 41.77 -14.38
N TYR A 602 26.99 40.72 -14.38
CA TYR A 602 25.66 40.70 -14.96
C TYR A 602 24.60 40.34 -13.92
N GLY A 603 23.39 40.86 -14.14
CA GLY A 603 22.21 40.57 -13.33
C GLY A 603 21.11 40.00 -14.20
N ILE A 604 20.50 38.91 -13.76
CA ILE A 604 19.32 38.32 -14.40
C ILE A 604 18.26 38.06 -13.34
N GLY A 605 17.02 38.49 -13.62
CA GLY A 605 15.88 38.17 -12.79
C GLY A 605 15.68 36.65 -12.74
N ILE A 606 15.11 36.14 -11.65
CA ILE A 606 14.72 34.73 -11.53
C ILE A 606 13.68 34.32 -12.60
N ASP A 607 13.05 35.29 -13.27
CA ASP A 607 12.16 35.11 -14.42
C ASP A 607 12.90 35.09 -15.78
N GLY A 608 14.23 35.24 -15.78
CA GLY A 608 15.09 35.25 -16.96
C GLY A 608 15.28 36.61 -17.62
N LYS A 609 14.69 37.70 -17.10
CA LYS A 609 14.88 39.04 -17.68
C LYS A 609 16.21 39.65 -17.26
N LYS A 610 16.96 40.22 -18.21
CA LYS A 610 18.19 40.96 -17.90
C LYS A 610 17.88 42.15 -16.98
N VAL A 611 18.73 42.36 -15.99
CA VAL A 611 18.67 43.48 -15.06
C VAL A 611 19.89 44.36 -15.31
N GLU A 612 19.64 45.65 -15.55
CA GLU A 612 20.73 46.63 -15.64
C GLU A 612 21.37 46.82 -14.27
N ILE A 613 22.68 46.59 -14.19
CA ILE A 613 23.46 46.88 -12.99
C ILE A 613 23.94 48.33 -13.11
N LYS A 614 23.59 49.15 -12.12
CA LYS A 614 23.99 50.55 -12.02
C LYS A 614 25.29 50.72 -11.25
#